data_AF-A0A928YCP8-F1
#
_entry.id   AF-A0A928YCP8-F1
#
_cell.length_a   1.000
_cell.length_b   1.000
_cell.length_c   1.000
_cell.angle_alpha   90.00
_cell.angle_beta   90.00
_cell.angle_gamma   90.00
#
_symmetry.space_group_name_H-M   'P 1'
#
loop_
_entity.id
_entity.type
_entity.pdbx_description
1 polymer ?
#
loop_
_entity_poly.entity_id
_entity_poly.type
_entity_poly.pdbx_seq_one_letter_code
_entity_poly.pdbx_strand_id
1 'polypeptide(L)'
;MDKIVNEVLAHDFRSQAIGVGCPFGIYELLTNLGTVIVGTSYDTPEFAVESIKIWLDEFGWKRYPCAKELLILCDAGGSNGFRPRLWKYALYQNICKVYGLSIRICH
;
A
#
# COMPACT_ATOMS: atom_id res chain seq x y z
N MET A 1 -44.57 -18.89 -4.46
CA MET A 1 -43.33 -19.69 -4.37
C MET A 1 -42.40 -18.89 -3.50
N ASP A 2 -42.37 -19.19 -2.20
CA ASP A 2 -41.60 -18.42 -1.24
C ASP A 2 -40.11 -18.64 -1.49
N LYS A 3 -39.39 -17.54 -1.76
CA LYS A 3 -37.95 -17.55 -1.95
C LYS A 3 -37.32 -17.77 -0.57
N ILE A 4 -36.74 -18.94 -0.35
CA ILE A 4 -35.86 -19.16 0.79
C ILE A 4 -34.63 -18.28 0.57
N VAL A 5 -34.52 -17.20 1.35
CA VAL A 5 -33.34 -16.33 1.36
C VAL A 5 -32.38 -16.90 2.39
N ASN A 6 -31.27 -17.45 1.93
CA ASN A 6 -30.17 -17.82 2.82
C ASN A 6 -29.34 -16.56 3.10
N GLU A 7 -29.05 -16.30 4.37
CA GLU A 7 -28.08 -15.27 4.75
C GLU A 7 -26.70 -15.63 4.18
N VAL A 8 -26.08 -14.68 3.48
CA VAL A 8 -24.72 -14.79 2.95
C VAL A 8 -23.88 -13.62 3.45
N LEU A 9 -22.64 -13.89 3.84
CA LEU A 9 -21.69 -12.84 4.19
C LEU A 9 -21.20 -12.18 2.88
N ALA A 10 -21.49 -10.90 2.72
CA ALA A 10 -21.11 -10.15 1.51
C ALA A 10 -19.64 -9.72 1.51
N HIS A 11 -19.03 -9.55 2.69
CA HIS A 11 -17.65 -9.07 2.85
C HIS A 11 -16.97 -9.78 4.04
N ASP A 12 -15.66 -10.03 3.91
CA ASP A 12 -14.72 -10.58 4.90
C ASP A 12 -15.21 -11.76 5.77
N PHE A 13 -14.65 -12.95 5.53
CA PHE A 13 -15.00 -14.19 6.25
C PHE A 13 -14.10 -14.42 7.48
N ARG A 14 -13.90 -13.38 8.31
CA ARG A 14 -12.97 -13.46 9.46
C ARG A 14 -13.26 -14.61 10.41
N SER A 15 -14.54 -14.92 10.64
CA SER A 15 -14.97 -16.05 11.48
C SER A 15 -14.62 -17.43 10.91
N GLN A 16 -14.33 -17.51 9.62
CA GLN A 16 -13.91 -18.73 8.92
C GLN A 16 -12.40 -18.76 8.63
N ALA A 17 -11.66 -17.73 9.04
CA ALA A 17 -10.25 -17.60 8.78
C ALA A 17 -9.39 -18.08 9.96
N ILE A 18 -8.22 -18.65 9.67
CA ILE A 18 -7.19 -18.98 10.68
C ILE A 18 -6.29 -17.78 11.01
N GLY A 19 -6.45 -16.67 10.30
CA GLY A 19 -5.65 -15.46 10.44
C GLY A 19 -6.09 -14.38 9.44
N VAL A 20 -5.46 -13.21 9.51
CA VAL A 20 -5.70 -12.08 8.60
C VAL A 20 -4.47 -11.87 7.73
N GLY A 21 -4.69 -11.73 6.43
CA GLY A 21 -3.69 -11.27 5.47
C GLY A 21 -4.19 -10.00 4.80
N CYS A 22 -3.41 -8.93 4.89
CA CYS A 22 -3.69 -7.64 4.27
C CYS A 22 -2.62 -7.34 3.22
N PRO A 23 -2.90 -7.56 1.92
CA PRO A 23 -1.93 -7.31 0.87
C PRO A 23 -1.83 -5.82 0.53
N PHE A 24 -0.62 -5.32 0.33
CA PHE A 24 -0.34 -4.05 -0.32
C PHE A 24 0.50 -4.30 -1.58
N GLY A 25 -0.02 -3.88 -2.73
CA GLY A 25 0.61 -4.10 -4.03
C GLY A 25 1.35 -2.87 -4.53
N ILE A 26 2.56 -3.06 -5.03
CA ILE A 26 3.35 -2.05 -5.74
C ILE A 26 3.63 -2.59 -7.13
N TYR A 27 3.29 -1.81 -8.15
CA TYR A 27 3.54 -2.14 -9.54
C TYR A 27 4.50 -1.13 -10.16
N GLU A 28 5.59 -1.63 -10.74
CA GLU A 28 6.63 -0.83 -11.38
C GLU A 28 6.44 -0.80 -12.89
N LEU A 29 6.11 0.37 -13.45
CA LEU A 29 5.89 0.53 -14.89
C LEU A 29 7.15 0.31 -15.74
N LEU A 30 8.32 0.67 -15.22
CA LEU A 30 9.57 0.61 -15.99
C LEU A 30 10.10 -0.83 -16.16
N THR A 31 9.80 -1.70 -15.20
CA THR A 31 10.30 -3.08 -15.18
C THR A 31 9.19 -4.12 -15.38
N ASN A 32 7.91 -3.69 -15.40
CA ASN A 32 6.75 -4.57 -15.44
C ASN A 32 6.77 -5.64 -14.33
N LEU A 33 7.19 -5.24 -13.13
CA LEU A 33 7.26 -6.11 -11.96
C LEU A 33 6.26 -5.67 -10.90
N GLY A 34 5.67 -6.66 -10.23
CA GLY A 34 4.81 -6.45 -9.06
C GLY A 34 5.51 -6.93 -7.80
N THR A 35 5.39 -6.15 -6.72
CA THR A 35 5.76 -6.55 -5.36
C THR A 35 4.49 -6.56 -4.51
N VAL A 36 4.29 -7.62 -3.73
CA VAL A 36 3.17 -7.70 -2.77
C VAL A 36 3.74 -7.88 -1.38
N ILE A 37 3.40 -6.94 -0.50
CA ILE A 37 3.72 -7.02 0.93
C ILE A 37 2.45 -7.50 1.63
N VAL A 38 2.56 -8.53 2.47
CA VAL A 38 1.42 -9.09 3.19
C VAL A 38 1.56 -8.79 4.67
N GLY A 39 0.73 -7.88 5.17
CA GLY A 39 0.59 -7.59 6.59
C GLY A 39 -0.39 -8.56 7.25
N THR A 40 -0.33 -8.66 8.58
CA THR A 40 -1.20 -9.54 9.38
C THR A 40 -2.28 -8.79 10.17
N SER A 41 -2.43 -7.49 9.88
CA SER A 41 -3.33 -6.56 10.57
C SER A 41 -4.14 -5.74 9.56
N TYR A 42 -4.44 -4.48 9.86
CA TYR A 42 -5.25 -3.59 9.04
C TYR A 42 -4.45 -2.87 7.95
N ASP A 43 -5.15 -2.50 6.87
CA ASP A 43 -4.66 -1.56 5.86
C ASP A 43 -4.66 -0.13 6.42
N THR A 44 -3.49 0.36 6.86
CA THR A 44 -3.32 1.72 7.38
C THR A 44 -2.33 2.51 6.55
N PRO A 45 -2.37 3.86 6.60
CA PRO A 45 -1.37 4.68 5.91
C PRO A 45 0.07 4.32 6.29
N GLU A 46 0.32 3.98 7.55
CA GLU A 46 1.63 3.52 8.01
C GLU A 46 2.03 2.20 7.34
N PHE A 47 1.12 1.24 7.24
CA PHE A 47 1.39 -0.02 6.57
C PHE A 47 1.67 0.18 5.06
N ALA A 48 0.93 1.05 4.40
CA ALA A 48 1.17 1.41 3.00
C ALA A 48 2.56 2.05 2.81
N VAL A 49 2.94 3.00 3.67
CA VAL A 49 4.25 3.66 3.60
C VAL A 49 5.39 2.68 3.91
N GLU A 50 5.23 1.82 4.91
CA GLU A 50 6.22 0.79 5.23
C GLU A 50 6.40 -0.18 4.07
N SER A 51 5.31 -0.54 3.38
CA SER A 51 5.36 -1.40 2.19
C SER A 51 6.17 -0.76 1.06
N ILE A 52 6.03 0.56 0.84
CA ILE A 52 6.85 1.30 -0.14
C ILE A 52 8.31 1.36 0.30
N LYS A 53 8.55 1.57 1.60
CA LYS A 53 9.91 1.60 2.16
C LYS A 53 10.62 0.26 1.97
N ILE A 54 9.95 -0.85 2.29
CA ILE A 54 10.46 -2.22 2.07
C ILE A 54 10.81 -2.41 0.60
N TRP A 55 9.92 -2.02 -0.32
CA TRP A 55 10.21 -2.11 -1.75
C TRP A 55 11.42 -1.26 -2.17
N LEU A 56 11.55 -0.03 -1.65
CA LEU A 56 12.71 0.83 -1.91
C LEU A 56 14.02 0.18 -1.45
N ASP A 57 14.04 -0.34 -0.22
CA ASP A 57 15.22 -0.94 0.39
C ASP A 57 15.62 -2.25 -0.31
N GLU A 58 14.65 -3.10 -0.66
CA GLU A 58 14.91 -4.41 -1.26
C GLU A 58 15.25 -4.33 -2.75
N PHE A 59 14.56 -3.47 -3.49
CA PHE A 59 14.61 -3.45 -4.96
C PHE A 59 14.88 -2.05 -5.53
N GLY A 60 14.20 -1.02 -5.02
CA GLY A 60 14.22 0.33 -5.59
C GLY A 60 15.63 0.91 -5.69
N TRP A 61 16.40 0.91 -4.61
CA TRP A 61 17.74 1.50 -4.60
C TRP A 61 18.76 0.74 -5.44
N LYS A 62 18.61 -0.58 -5.57
CA LYS A 62 19.47 -1.40 -6.44
C LYS A 62 19.24 -1.08 -7.92
N ARG A 63 17.99 -0.79 -8.30
CA ARG A 63 17.58 -0.49 -9.68
C ARG A 63 17.76 0.98 -10.05
N TYR A 64 17.53 1.88 -9.12
CA TYR A 64 17.55 3.33 -9.33
C TYR A 64 18.47 4.04 -8.30
N PRO A 65 19.77 3.73 -8.29
CA PRO A 65 20.69 4.18 -7.23
C PRO A 65 20.86 5.70 -7.14
N CYS A 66 20.59 6.42 -8.23
CA CYS A 66 20.71 7.88 -8.30
C CYS A 66 19.35 8.60 -8.21
N ALA A 67 18.25 7.89 -7.93
CA ALA A 67 16.92 8.49 -7.88
C ALA A 67 16.85 9.61 -6.82
N LYS A 68 16.31 10.76 -7.22
CA LYS A 68 16.01 11.90 -6.34
C LYS A 68 14.51 12.16 -6.21
N GLU A 69 13.73 11.55 -7.08
CA GLU A 69 12.28 11.69 -7.10
C GLU A 69 11.59 10.33 -7.23
N LEU A 70 10.42 10.20 -6.63
CA LEU A 70 9.53 9.06 -6.78
C LEU A 70 8.12 9.56 -7.12
N LEU A 71 7.57 9.05 -8.22
CA LEU A 71 6.18 9.27 -8.61
C LEU A 71 5.35 8.07 -8.14
N ILE A 72 4.34 8.34 -7.30
CA ILE A 72 3.37 7.34 -6.84
C ILE A 72 2.06 7.60 -7.57
N LEU A 73 1.60 6.59 -8.30
CA LEU A 73 0.27 6.53 -8.89
C LEU A 73 -0.57 5.61 -8.03
N CYS A 74 -1.62 6.13 -7.41
CA CYS A 74 -2.52 5.32 -6.60
C CYS A 74 -3.93 5.88 -6.68
N ASP A 75 -4.92 5.07 -6.32
CA ASP A 75 -6.25 5.63 -6.07
C ASP A 75 -6.23 6.52 -4.81
N ALA A 76 -7.37 7.09 -4.44
CA ALA A 76 -7.47 8.06 -3.35
C ALA A 76 -8.24 7.49 -2.13
N GLY A 77 -8.22 6.16 -1.97
CA GLY A 77 -9.01 5.40 -0.99
C GLY A 77 -8.21 4.89 0.21
N GLY A 78 -8.89 4.38 1.23
CA GLY A 78 -8.25 3.64 2.33
C GLY A 78 -6.97 4.26 2.90
N SER A 79 -5.88 3.48 2.92
CA SER A 79 -4.58 3.84 3.45
C SER A 79 -3.80 4.89 2.65
N ASN A 80 -4.09 5.06 1.36
CA ASN A 80 -3.45 6.04 0.49
C ASN A 80 -4.30 7.31 0.28
N GLY A 81 -5.37 7.49 1.07
CA GLY A 81 -6.35 8.53 0.86
C GLY A 81 -5.80 9.96 0.87
N PHE A 82 -6.33 10.81 -0.03
CA PHE A 82 -5.88 12.21 -0.17
C PHE A 82 -6.35 13.14 0.95
N ARG A 83 -7.49 12.83 1.59
CA ARG A 83 -8.10 13.65 2.66
C ARG A 83 -7.38 13.46 4.01
N PRO A 84 -7.14 12.22 4.50
CA PRO A 84 -6.35 12.03 5.71
C PRO A 84 -4.93 12.58 5.52
N ARG A 85 -4.38 13.21 6.56
CA ARG A 85 -3.01 13.77 6.50
C ARG A 85 -1.93 12.72 6.76
N LEU A 86 -2.30 11.58 7.36
CA LEU A 86 -1.36 10.59 7.83
C LEU A 86 -0.56 9.94 6.70
N TRP A 87 -1.19 9.67 5.56
CA TRP A 87 -0.51 9.18 4.35
C TRP A 87 0.66 10.07 3.93
N LYS A 88 0.39 11.36 3.69
CA LYS A 88 1.40 12.37 3.33
C LYS A 88 2.45 12.57 4.42
N TYR A 89 2.02 12.56 5.69
CA TYR A 89 2.92 12.72 6.82
C TYR A 89 3.88 11.54 6.97
N ALA A 90 3.38 10.31 6.89
CA ALA A 90 4.19 9.10 6.99
C ALA A 90 5.16 8.98 5.80
N LEU A 91 4.74 9.27 4.57
CA LEU A 91 5.65 9.35 3.40
C LEU A 91 6.79 10.33 3.66
N TYR A 92 6.47 11.52 4.18
CA TYR A 92 7.48 12.52 4.49
C TYR A 92 8.45 12.04 5.59
N GLN A 93 7.93 11.56 6.73
CA GLN A 93 8.77 11.18 7.87
C GLN A 93 9.64 9.95 7.58
N ASN A 94 9.07 8.92 6.97
CA ASN A 94 9.71 7.62 6.84
C ASN A 94 10.47 7.43 5.53
N ILE A 95 10.18 8.24 4.49
CA ILE A 95 10.83 8.12 3.18
C ILE A 95 11.53 9.43 2.81
N CYS A 96 10.80 10.53 2.65
CA CYS A 96 11.41 11.77 2.13
C CYS A 96 12.56 12.26 3.02
N LYS A 97 12.33 12.32 4.34
CA LYS A 97 13.32 12.79 5.32
C LYS A 97 14.49 11.81 5.47
N VAL A 98 14.22 10.51 5.39
CA VAL A 98 15.23 9.45 5.59
C VAL A 98 16.17 9.35 4.40
N TYR A 99 15.62 9.36 3.18
CA TYR A 99 16.40 9.12 1.96
C TYR A 99 16.71 10.38 1.15
N GLY A 100 16.21 11.56 1.56
CA GLY A 100 16.34 12.79 0.78
C GLY A 100 15.60 12.74 -0.56
N LEU A 101 14.54 11.94 -0.64
CA LEU A 101 13.75 11.69 -1.85
C LEU A 101 12.56 12.66 -1.90
N SER A 102 12.31 13.27 -3.06
CA SER A 102 11.08 14.03 -3.29
C SER A 102 9.98 13.14 -3.84
N ILE A 103 8.82 13.11 -3.19
CA ILE A 103 7.69 12.26 -3.61
C ILE A 103 6.60 13.12 -4.23
N ARG A 104 6.15 12.72 -5.42
CA ARG A 104 4.95 13.25 -6.08
C ARG A 104 3.88 12.17 -6.08
N ILE A 105 2.66 12.54 -5.73
CA ILE A 105 1.50 11.63 -5.65
C ILE A 105 0.47 12.09 -6.67
N CYS A 106 0.03 11.18 -7.53
CA CYS A 106 -1.10 11.38 -8.43
C CYS A 106 -2.21 10.40 -8.06
N HIS A 107 -3.35 10.97 -7.67
CA HIS A 107 -4.59 10.26 -7.37
C HIS A 107 -5.52 10.23 -8.58
#